data_AF-A0A7T8KH91-F1
#
_entry.id   AF-A0A7T8KH91-F1
#
_cell.length_a   1.000
_cell.length_b   1.000
_cell.length_c   1.000
_cell.angle_alpha   90.00
_cell.angle_beta   90.00
_cell.angle_gamma   90.00
#
_symmetry.space_group_name_H-M   'P 1'
#
loop_
_entity.id
_entity.type
_entity.pdbx_description
1 polymer ?
#
loop_
_entity_poly.entity_id
_entity_poly.type
_entity_poly.pdbx_seq_one_letter_code
_entity_poly.pdbx_strand_id
1 'polypeptide(L)'
;MPPLFFKAGEKIRKETYYKVLRYTVLSWLKANYPEGNYVWTQDGASSHTSDLCQKFCTANMAHFWPKDMWPSFLPDLNPLDFAA
;
A
#
# COMPACT_ATOMS: atom_id res chain seq x y z
N MET A 1 6.67 5.47 -8.22
CA MET A 1 5.35 5.62 -8.84
C MET A 1 4.86 7.04 -8.62
N PRO A 2 4.26 7.71 -9.63
CA PRO A 2 3.62 9.01 -9.42
C PRO A 2 2.45 8.92 -8.41
N PRO A 3 2.13 9.99 -7.67
CA PRO A 3 0.94 10.01 -6.80
C PRO A 3 -0.35 9.81 -7.59
N LEU A 4 -1.30 9.06 -7.00
CA LEU A 4 -2.66 8.91 -7.52
C LEU A 4 -3.60 9.81 -6.72
N PHE A 5 -4.28 10.73 -7.40
CA PHE A 5 -5.23 11.65 -6.79
C PHE A 5 -6.67 11.15 -6.94
N PHE A 6 -7.46 11.34 -5.89
CA PHE A 6 -8.90 11.07 -5.88
C PHE A 6 -9.69 12.38 -5.91
N LYS A 7 -11.00 12.28 -6.14
CA LYS A 7 -11.87 13.46 -6.08
C LYS A 7 -11.88 14.01 -4.65
N ALA A 8 -11.94 15.34 -4.55
CA ALA A 8 -12.05 16.00 -3.25
C ALA A 8 -13.26 15.46 -2.46
N GLY A 9 -13.05 15.14 -1.18
CA GLY A 9 -14.07 14.55 -0.31
C GLY A 9 -14.32 13.05 -0.49
N GLU A 10 -13.64 12.38 -1.44
CA GLU A 10 -13.78 10.94 -1.62
C GLU A 10 -13.09 10.19 -0.47
N LYS A 11 -13.88 9.46 0.33
CA LYS A 11 -13.34 8.60 1.38
C LYS A 11 -12.88 7.27 0.79
N ILE A 12 -11.59 6.99 0.88
CA ILE A 12 -11.02 5.73 0.38
C ILE A 12 -11.40 4.58 1.30
N ARG A 13 -12.19 3.66 0.78
CA ARG A 13 -12.57 2.39 1.43
C ARG A 13 -11.71 1.25 0.90
N LYS A 14 -11.82 0.08 1.54
CA LYS A 14 -11.06 -1.11 1.16
C LYS A 14 -11.24 -1.52 -0.31
N GLU A 15 -12.44 -1.36 -0.88
CA GLU A 15 -12.71 -1.71 -2.27
C GLU A 15 -12.01 -0.76 -3.26
N THR A 16 -12.06 0.55 -2.98
CA THR A 16 -11.34 1.56 -3.77
C THR A 16 -9.84 1.32 -3.67
N TYR A 17 -9.34 1.07 -2.46
CA TYR A 17 -7.93 0.80 -2.23
C TYR A 17 -7.44 -0.47 -2.94
N TYR A 18 -8.22 -1.55 -2.87
CA TYR A 18 -7.96 -2.78 -3.59
C TYR A 18 -7.82 -2.55 -5.10
N LYS A 19 -8.69 -1.71 -5.70
CA LYS A 19 -8.58 -1.36 -7.14
C LYS A 19 -7.27 -0.63 -7.43
N VAL A 20 -6.84 0.28 -6.56
CA VAL A 20 -5.54 0.96 -6.71
C VAL A 20 -4.38 -0.03 -6.62
N LEU A 21 -4.39 -0.94 -5.64
CA LEU A 21 -3.39 -1.99 -5.52
C LEU A 21 -3.32 -2.84 -6.80
N ARG A 22 -4.48 -3.27 -7.30
CA ARG A 22 -4.57 -4.19 -8.42
C ARG A 22 -4.22 -3.57 -9.76
N TYR A 23 -4.75 -2.39 -10.04
CA TYR A 23 -4.68 -1.81 -11.39
C TYR A 23 -3.55 -0.79 -11.55
N THR A 24 -3.13 -0.16 -10.45
CA THR A 24 -2.10 0.89 -10.49
C THR A 24 -0.78 0.41 -9.91
N VAL A 25 -0.77 0.03 -8.63
CA VAL A 25 0.47 -0.28 -7.90
C VAL A 25 1.13 -1.53 -8.45
N LEU A 26 0.41 -2.66 -8.54
CA LEU A 26 0.97 -3.93 -9.01
C LEU A 26 1.50 -3.83 -10.45
N SER A 27 0.74 -3.17 -11.33
CA SER A 27 1.16 -2.93 -12.72
C SER A 27 2.47 -2.15 -12.78
N TRP A 28 2.57 -1.08 -11.98
CA TRP A 28 3.76 -0.25 -11.93
C TRP A 28 4.97 -1.00 -11.36
N LEU A 29 4.78 -1.78 -10.28
CA LEU A 29 5.83 -2.59 -9.67
C LEU A 29 6.38 -3.63 -10.65
N LYS A 30 5.51 -4.36 -11.35
CA LYS A 30 5.95 -5.35 -12.35
C LYS A 30 6.75 -4.73 -13.50
N ALA A 31 6.45 -3.49 -13.89
CA ALA A 31 7.16 -2.79 -14.94
C ALA A 31 8.51 -2.21 -14.49
N ASN A 32 8.63 -1.77 -13.23
CA ASN A 32 9.81 -1.03 -12.75
C ASN A 32 10.74 -1.88 -11.87
N TYR A 33 10.23 -2.94 -11.26
CA TYR A 33 10.98 -3.90 -10.43
C TYR A 33 10.66 -5.34 -10.89
N PRO A 34 10.99 -5.71 -12.15
CA PRO A 34 10.64 -7.01 -12.70
C PRO A 34 11.29 -8.18 -11.96
N GLU A 35 12.41 -7.94 -11.28
CA GLU A 35 13.12 -8.93 -10.46
C GLU A 35 12.52 -9.09 -9.05
N GLY A 36 11.56 -8.23 -8.66
CA GLY A 36 10.93 -8.30 -7.35
C GLY A 36 11.81 -7.83 -6.19
N ASN A 37 12.86 -7.06 -6.47
CA ASN A 37 13.77 -6.49 -5.48
C ASN A 37 13.18 -5.28 -4.73
N TYR A 38 12.00 -5.46 -4.12
CA TYR A 38 11.33 -4.45 -3.31
C TYR A 38 10.55 -5.07 -2.15
N VAL A 39 10.31 -4.27 -1.11
CA VAL A 39 9.36 -4.58 -0.04
C VAL A 39 8.26 -3.53 -0.04
N TRP A 40 7.02 -3.98 -0.10
CA TRP A 40 5.86 -3.11 -0.02
C TRP A 40 5.44 -2.90 1.44
N THR A 41 5.42 -1.64 1.89
CA THR A 41 5.07 -1.25 3.26
C THR A 41 3.91 -0.24 3.26
N GLN A 42 3.12 -0.25 4.32
CA GLN A 42 1.93 0.60 4.50
C GLN A 42 1.72 0.89 5.98
N ASP A 43 1.07 2.02 6.29
CA ASP A 43 0.64 2.35 7.64
C ASP A 43 -0.62 1.53 8.06
N GLY A 44 -1.04 1.73 9.31
CA GLY A 44 -2.16 1.02 9.93
C GLY A 44 -3.57 1.42 9.48
N ALA A 45 -3.74 2.19 8.39
CA ALA A 45 -5.06 2.64 7.96
C ALA A 45 -6.04 1.47 7.70
N SER A 46 -7.32 1.66 8.02
CA SER A 46 -8.34 0.58 7.96
C SER A 46 -8.50 -0.09 6.59
N SER A 47 -8.28 0.65 5.50
CA SER A 47 -8.27 0.11 4.14
C SER A 47 -7.09 -0.82 3.91
N HIS A 48 -5.91 -0.44 4.39
CA HIS A 48 -4.65 -1.16 4.24
C HIS A 48 -4.66 -2.46 5.06
N THR A 49 -5.19 -2.41 6.28
CA THR A 49 -5.26 -3.55 7.21
C THR A 49 -6.44 -4.51 6.93
N SER A 50 -7.29 -4.19 5.95
CA SER A 50 -8.42 -5.06 5.58
C SER A 50 -7.95 -6.40 5.01
N ASP A 51 -8.66 -7.48 5.35
CA ASP A 51 -8.35 -8.84 4.85
C ASP A 51 -8.25 -8.90 3.33
N LEU A 52 -9.10 -8.14 2.63
CA LEU A 52 -9.09 -8.08 1.17
C LEU A 52 -7.75 -7.56 0.64
N CYS A 53 -7.25 -6.47 1.20
CA CYS A 53 -6.02 -5.85 0.74
C CYS A 53 -4.78 -6.62 1.21
N GLN A 54 -4.79 -7.11 2.44
CA GLN A 54 -3.72 -7.95 2.98
C GLN A 54 -3.53 -9.23 2.14
N LYS A 55 -4.62 -9.98 1.88
CA LYS A 55 -4.57 -11.19 1.03
C LYS A 55 -4.09 -10.88 -0.38
N PHE A 56 -4.50 -9.74 -0.94
CA PHE A 56 -4.03 -9.31 -2.25
C PHE A 56 -2.52 -9.04 -2.25
N CYS A 57 -2.02 -8.29 -1.27
CA CYS A 57 -0.60 -7.98 -1.16
C CYS A 57 0.25 -9.26 -0.96
N THR A 58 -0.14 -10.14 -0.04
CA THR A 58 0.54 -11.42 0.20
C THR A 58 0.62 -12.29 -1.05
N ALA A 59 -0.43 -12.30 -1.88
CA ALA A 59 -0.48 -13.15 -3.08
C ALA A 59 0.22 -12.56 -4.30
N ASN A 60 0.48 -11.25 -4.35
CA ASN A 60 0.89 -10.57 -5.59
C ASN A 60 2.16 -9.73 -5.49
N MET A 61 2.54 -9.25 -4.30
CA MET A 61 3.75 -8.45 -4.12
C MET A 61 4.95 -9.38 -3.91
N ALA A 62 6.15 -8.94 -4.33
CA ALA A 62 7.37 -9.74 -4.17
C ALA A 62 7.71 -9.96 -2.69
N HIS A 63 7.77 -8.86 -1.94
CA HIS A 63 7.80 -8.87 -0.48
C HIS A 63 6.82 -7.84 0.06
N PHE A 64 6.23 -8.13 1.22
CA PHE A 64 5.18 -7.33 1.82
C PHE A 64 5.29 -7.34 3.34
N TRP A 65 5.12 -6.18 3.96
CA TRP A 65 4.97 -6.07 5.41
C TRP A 65 3.49 -6.22 5.80
N PRO A 66 3.10 -7.33 6.45
CA PRO A 66 1.74 -7.50 6.91
C PRO A 66 1.37 -6.48 7.99
N LYS A 67 0.07 -6.30 8.21
CA LYS A 67 -0.49 -5.27 9.11
C LYS A 67 0.04 -5.30 10.55
N ASP A 68 0.56 -6.44 11.00
CA ASP A 68 1.11 -6.66 12.34
C ASP A 68 2.59 -6.31 12.46
N MET A 69 3.30 -6.08 11.36
CA MET A 69 4.68 -5.56 11.40
C MET A 69 4.76 -4.05 11.58
N TRP A 70 3.74 -3.29 11.15
CA TRP A 70 3.75 -1.85 11.35
C TRP A 70 3.36 -1.48 12.79
N PRO A 71 4.24 -0.82 13.56
CA PRO A 71 3.89 -0.43 14.93
C PRO A 71 2.79 0.64 14.92
N SER A 72 1.83 0.50 15.83
CA SER A 72 0.72 1.45 15.93
C SER A 72 1.21 2.82 16.42
N PHE A 73 0.66 3.89 15.84
CA PHE A 73 0.86 5.29 16.28
C PHE A 73 2.29 5.84 16.22
N LEU A 74 3.14 5.32 15.33
CA LEU A 74 4.49 5.86 15.10
C LEU A 74 4.60 6.49 13.69
N PRO A 75 4.16 7.76 13.52
CA PRO A 75 4.27 8.46 12.24
C PRO A 75 5.74 8.68 11.83
N ASP A 76 6.63 8.87 12.82
CA ASP A 76 8.06 9.09 12.60
C ASP A 76 8.77 7.93 11.88
N LEU A 77 8.15 6.74 11.87
CA LEU A 77 8.68 5.57 11.17
C LEU A 77 8.22 5.48 9.71
N ASN A 78 7.22 6.26 9.30
CA ASN A 78 6.82 6.34 7.89
C ASN A 78 7.71 7.35 7.16
N PRO A 79 8.53 6.93 6.18
CA PRO A 79 9.34 7.86 5.41
C PRO A 79 8.51 8.94 4.68
N LEU A 80 7.23 8.66 4.41
CA LEU A 80 6.30 9.62 3.79
C LEU A 80 5.78 10.68 4.76
N ASP A 81 5.81 10.41 6.07
CA ASP A 81 5.32 11.34 7.11
C ASP A 81 6.45 12.02 7.88
N PHE A 82 7.66 11.42 7.93
CA PHE A 82 8.79 11.90 8.72
C PHE A 82 9.36 13.25 8.24
N ALA A 83 9.31 13.54 6.94
CA ALA A 83 9.97 14.71 6.33
C ALA A 83 8.99 15.82 5.91
N ALA A 84 7.87 15.97 6.62
CA ALA A 84 6.89 17.03 6.38
C ALA A 84 7.47 18.43 6.55
#